data_AF-A0A4R8MUH4-F1
#
_entry.id   AF-A0A4R8MUH4-F1
#
_cell.length_a   1.000
_cell.length_b   1.000
_cell.length_c   1.000
_cell.angle_alpha   90.00
_cell.angle_beta   90.00
_cell.angle_gamma   90.00
#
_symmetry.space_group_name_H-M   'P 1'
#
loop_
_entity.id
_entity.type
_entity.pdbx_description
1 polymer ?
#
loop_
_entity_poly.entity_id
_entity_poly.type
_entity_poly.pdbx_seq_one_letter_code
_entity_poly.pdbx_strand_id
1 'polypeptide(L)'
;MARCSNCYKQVSITANTPLDRFKLPLSYFSYILENQILSYPKSYTSSEISRKLNLPYKASYRLKRRIQIFCSLLNDKLREQMYRELDEHYKKNPITLPKEGSYKEIAKENPVCVADSVILFSSSLRANSFRSRRYNTGTSSIYLSNSVRNGEQMGILCHTTGVVGKWTFYESLPLANSYYLQKDLESKIPKSAILWTDQGYEFLWDYKNHKSVNHSKRSNDPRYNMSRERWITKQGVTSNSAEAKNALIKGSFKAYQYITPRLSKLYMDEFSFLSNVRFAEHLRELLIGSSVCEGDKFYSPYLITKKFQISDFIYVPLTLEERTKLKNRKLINQYKEEDVSKYNKDYRSAILQNDYYWKFFNEKDRMKNEIEYNHRAFRIYNTIETRKWCDVDSLSRELELDKREVSFIIRKWSEYGIAEIIERKERYRKVIKFKVKNVKLYYLIYSNIKEGN
;
A
#
# COMPACT_ATOMS: atom_id res chain seq x y z
N MET A 1 26.78 3.68 -27.94
CA MET A 1 26.05 2.69 -28.76
C MET A 1 26.84 1.40 -28.74
N ALA A 2 26.17 0.25 -28.67
CA ALA A 2 26.82 -1.05 -28.78
C ALA A 2 26.59 -1.57 -30.19
N ARG A 3 27.61 -2.21 -30.77
CA ARG A 3 27.52 -2.88 -32.06
C ARG A 3 27.53 -4.37 -31.80
N CYS A 4 26.53 -5.11 -32.29
CA CYS A 4 26.55 -6.56 -32.19
C CYS A 4 27.73 -7.10 -33.00
N SER A 5 28.55 -7.97 -32.41
CA SER A 5 29.68 -8.60 -33.08
C SER A 5 29.26 -9.52 -34.23
N ASN A 6 28.05 -10.09 -34.16
CA ASN A 6 27.56 -11.06 -35.14
C ASN A 6 26.77 -10.42 -36.30
N CYS A 7 25.83 -9.52 -36.00
CA CYS A 7 24.96 -8.91 -37.01
C CYS A 7 25.29 -7.45 -37.34
N TYR A 8 26.31 -6.86 -36.71
CA TYR A 8 26.77 -5.49 -36.88
C TYR A 8 25.72 -4.38 -36.68
N LYS A 9 24.49 -4.72 -36.29
CA LYS A 9 23.43 -3.77 -35.96
C LYS A 9 23.87 -2.92 -34.77
N GLN A 10 23.72 -1.62 -34.91
CA GLN A 10 23.97 -0.66 -33.86
C GLN A 10 22.71 -0.58 -32.99
N VAL A 11 22.88 -0.79 -31.69
CA VAL A 11 21.80 -0.66 -30.70
C VAL A 11 22.22 0.39 -29.68
N SER A 12 21.31 1.29 -29.34
CA SER A 12 21.54 2.19 -28.23
C SER A 12 21.43 1.41 -26.91
N ILE A 13 22.52 1.39 -26.14
CA ILE A 13 22.59 0.72 -24.82
C ILE A 13 21.58 1.34 -23.84
N THR A 14 21.26 2.62 -24.02
CA THR A 14 20.37 3.36 -23.13
C THR A 14 18.92 3.42 -23.62
N ALA A 15 18.63 2.96 -24.85
CA ALA A 15 17.26 2.97 -25.37
C ALA A 15 16.36 2.08 -24.50
N ASN A 16 15.12 2.54 -24.28
CA ASN A 16 14.13 1.86 -23.43
C ASN A 16 14.60 1.59 -21.98
N THR A 17 15.53 2.40 -21.47
CA THR A 17 15.94 2.38 -20.05
C THR A 17 15.67 3.74 -19.41
N PRO A 18 15.79 3.89 -18.06
CA PRO A 18 15.75 5.20 -17.41
C PRO A 18 16.77 6.23 -17.94
N LEU A 19 17.77 5.77 -18.71
CA LEU A 19 18.79 6.59 -19.37
C LEU A 19 18.47 6.89 -20.84
N ASP A 20 17.25 6.60 -21.31
CA ASP A 20 16.84 6.94 -22.69
C ASP A 20 16.98 8.45 -22.94
N ARG A 21 17.60 8.80 -24.07
CA ARG A 21 17.91 10.19 -24.46
C ARG A 21 18.60 11.00 -23.36
N PHE A 22 19.43 10.36 -22.54
CA PHE A 22 20.25 11.03 -21.54
C PHE A 22 21.34 11.86 -22.23
N LYS A 23 21.38 13.16 -21.91
CA LYS A 23 22.28 14.13 -22.58
C LYS A 23 23.60 14.38 -21.83
N LEU A 24 23.67 14.01 -20.56
CA LEU A 24 24.87 14.18 -19.75
C LEU A 24 25.80 12.97 -19.91
N PRO A 25 27.09 13.09 -19.60
CA PRO A 25 27.99 11.94 -19.53
C PRO A 25 27.45 10.86 -18.60
N LEU A 26 27.47 9.59 -19.04
CA LEU A 26 27.02 8.45 -18.22
C LEU A 26 27.88 8.26 -16.96
N SER A 27 29.13 8.73 -16.98
CA SER A 27 29.99 8.78 -15.81
C SER A 27 29.39 9.60 -14.68
N TYR A 28 28.66 10.68 -14.97
CA TYR A 28 28.00 11.49 -13.93
C TYR A 28 26.86 10.73 -13.24
N PHE A 29 26.15 9.88 -13.98
CA PHE A 29 25.13 9.02 -13.39
C PHE A 29 25.76 8.01 -12.44
N SER A 30 26.76 7.27 -12.93
CA SER A 30 27.44 6.22 -12.16
C SER A 30 28.15 6.80 -10.93
N TYR A 31 28.89 7.89 -11.11
CA TYR A 31 29.60 8.58 -10.03
C TYR A 31 28.65 9.06 -8.92
N ILE A 32 27.49 9.64 -9.26
CA ILE A 32 26.52 10.08 -8.24
C ILE A 32 25.85 8.88 -7.58
N LEU A 33 25.52 7.83 -8.33
CA LEU A 33 24.92 6.62 -7.78
C LEU A 33 25.86 5.93 -6.78
N GLU A 34 27.11 5.72 -7.16
CA GLU A 34 28.16 5.15 -6.30
C GLU A 34 28.32 5.98 -5.02
N ASN A 35 28.44 7.31 -5.15
CA ASN A 35 28.52 8.20 -4.00
C ASN A 35 27.29 8.13 -3.09
N GLN A 36 26.09 7.98 -3.64
CA GLN A 36 24.87 7.80 -2.85
C GLN A 36 24.91 6.50 -2.06
N ILE A 37 25.34 5.40 -2.68
CA ILE A 37 25.47 4.08 -2.02
C ILE A 37 26.49 4.15 -0.88
N LEU A 38 27.67 4.73 -1.12
CA LEU A 38 28.73 4.85 -0.12
C LEU A 38 28.36 5.79 1.04
N SER A 39 27.55 6.81 0.78
CA SER A 39 27.17 7.81 1.79
C SER A 39 25.93 7.48 2.61
N TYR A 40 25.24 6.37 2.33
CA TYR A 40 24.03 5.99 3.05
C TYR A 40 24.30 5.97 4.58
N PRO A 41 23.46 6.60 5.43
CA PRO A 41 22.08 7.05 5.19
C PRO A 41 21.92 8.50 4.67
N LYS A 42 23.02 9.20 4.35
CA LYS A 42 22.96 10.56 3.82
C LYS A 42 22.28 10.57 2.46
N SER A 43 21.33 11.47 2.30
CA SER A 43 20.56 11.66 1.08
C SER A 43 21.16 12.79 0.22
N TYR A 44 21.45 12.53 -1.05
CA TYR A 44 21.97 13.54 -1.98
C TYR A 44 20.87 14.41 -2.57
N THR A 45 20.96 15.72 -2.36
CA THR A 45 20.02 16.69 -2.93
C THR A 45 20.43 17.12 -4.34
N SER A 46 19.48 17.66 -5.13
CA SER A 46 19.78 18.22 -6.46
C SER A 46 20.80 19.36 -6.39
N SER A 47 20.79 20.14 -5.29
CA SER A 47 21.73 21.23 -5.04
C SER A 47 23.14 20.73 -4.71
N GLU A 48 23.27 19.61 -3.99
CA GLU A 48 24.57 18.96 -3.79
C GLU A 48 25.13 18.38 -5.09
N ILE A 49 24.28 17.73 -5.90
CA ILE A 49 24.68 17.23 -7.23
C ILE A 49 25.16 18.38 -8.13
N SER A 50 24.44 19.51 -8.11
CA SER A 50 24.81 20.72 -8.84
C SER A 50 26.18 21.26 -8.44
N ARG A 51 26.46 21.37 -7.13
CA ARG A 51 27.77 21.80 -6.63
C ARG A 51 28.88 20.80 -6.97
N LYS A 52 28.60 19.50 -6.86
CA LYS A 52 29.61 18.44 -7.04
C LYS A 52 30.03 18.26 -8.50
N LEU A 53 29.10 18.38 -9.43
CA LEU A 53 29.35 18.20 -10.87
C LEU A 53 29.51 19.52 -11.63
N ASN A 54 29.44 20.67 -10.93
CA ASN A 54 29.39 22.01 -11.51
C ASN A 54 28.34 22.12 -12.64
N LEU A 55 27.14 21.61 -12.38
CA LEU A 55 26.02 21.58 -13.33
C LEU A 55 24.94 22.59 -12.95
N PRO A 56 24.25 23.20 -13.93
CA PRO A 56 23.05 23.98 -13.66
C PRO A 56 22.01 23.17 -12.86
N TYR A 57 21.30 23.80 -11.92
CA TYR A 57 20.34 23.13 -11.05
C TYR A 57 19.32 22.27 -11.82
N LYS A 58 18.81 22.76 -12.95
CA LYS A 58 17.84 22.03 -13.80
C LYS A 58 18.42 20.74 -14.39
N ALA A 59 19.70 20.72 -14.73
CA ALA A 59 20.39 19.51 -15.20
C ALA A 59 20.56 18.51 -14.06
N SER A 60 21.01 18.97 -12.90
CA SER A 60 21.17 18.17 -11.67
C SER A 60 19.85 17.57 -11.18
N TYR A 61 18.77 18.34 -11.23
CA TYR A 61 17.42 17.89 -10.91
C TYR A 61 16.97 16.75 -11.84
N ARG A 62 17.19 16.88 -13.15
CA ARG A 62 16.85 15.82 -14.12
C ARG A 62 17.71 14.57 -13.91
N LEU A 63 18.99 14.73 -13.60
CA LEU A 63 19.88 13.62 -13.25
C LEU A 63 19.36 12.88 -12.00
N LYS A 64 19.06 13.62 -10.92
CA LYS A 64 18.48 13.05 -9.69
C LYS A 64 17.19 12.28 -9.97
N ARG A 65 16.29 12.81 -10.81
CA ARG A 65 15.04 12.12 -11.17
C ARG A 65 15.28 10.80 -11.90
N ARG A 66 16.27 10.75 -12.79
CA ARG A 66 16.61 9.49 -13.47
C ARG A 66 17.21 8.46 -12.51
N ILE A 67 18.05 8.89 -11.58
CA ILE A 67 18.56 8.02 -10.50
C ILE A 67 17.41 7.46 -9.68
N GLN A 68 16.46 8.29 -9.27
CA GLN A 68 15.30 7.84 -8.49
C GLN A 68 14.45 6.80 -9.23
N ILE A 69 14.21 7.00 -10.53
CA ILE A 69 13.47 6.02 -11.35
C ILE A 69 14.25 4.71 -11.46
N PHE A 70 15.57 4.80 -11.68
CA PHE A 70 16.44 3.63 -11.70
C PHE A 70 16.40 2.87 -10.38
N CYS A 71 16.52 3.56 -9.25
CA CYS A 71 16.41 2.97 -7.92
C CYS A 71 15.03 2.33 -7.69
N SER A 72 13.94 2.98 -8.10
CA SER A 72 12.57 2.45 -7.96
C SER A 72 12.39 1.13 -8.71
N LEU A 73 12.86 1.05 -9.96
CA LEU A 73 12.81 -0.19 -10.74
C LEU A 73 13.60 -1.35 -10.12
N LEU A 74 14.79 -1.06 -9.58
CA LEU A 74 15.60 -2.08 -8.92
C LEU A 74 15.05 -2.45 -7.53
N ASN A 75 14.44 -1.49 -6.82
CA ASN A 75 13.83 -1.71 -5.51
C ASN A 75 12.71 -2.75 -5.60
N ASP A 76 11.93 -2.75 -6.69
CA ASP A 76 10.92 -3.78 -6.94
C ASP A 76 11.54 -5.18 -7.06
N LYS A 77 12.70 -5.31 -7.70
CA LYS A 77 13.42 -6.59 -7.81
C LYS A 77 14.01 -7.05 -6.48
N LEU A 78 14.55 -6.13 -5.68
CA LEU A 78 15.00 -6.45 -4.33
C LEU A 78 13.83 -6.87 -3.42
N ARG A 79 12.66 -6.25 -3.58
CA ARG A 79 11.44 -6.65 -2.87
C ARG A 79 11.00 -8.07 -3.24
N GLU A 80 10.95 -8.38 -4.54
CA GLU A 80 10.65 -9.72 -5.05
C GLU A 80 11.66 -10.77 -4.55
N GLN A 81 12.94 -10.40 -4.45
CA GLN A 81 13.97 -11.26 -3.89
C GLN A 81 13.74 -11.50 -2.39
N MET A 82 13.56 -10.46 -1.58
CA MET A 82 13.26 -10.61 -0.15
C MET A 82 12.02 -11.49 0.08
N TYR A 83 10.95 -11.27 -0.68
CA TYR A 83 9.72 -12.05 -0.53
C TYR A 83 9.99 -13.54 -0.78
N ARG A 84 10.71 -13.88 -1.85
CA ARG A 84 11.07 -15.26 -2.18
C ARG A 84 11.94 -15.90 -1.10
N GLU A 85 12.97 -15.19 -0.64
CA GLU A 85 13.85 -15.68 0.44
C GLU A 85 13.07 -15.97 1.73
N LEU A 86 12.14 -15.09 2.11
CA LEU A 86 11.29 -15.29 3.29
C LEU A 86 10.32 -16.45 3.09
N ASP A 87 9.64 -16.51 1.95
CA ASP A 87 8.64 -17.55 1.66
C ASP A 87 9.28 -18.94 1.61
N GLU A 88 10.45 -19.08 0.97
CA GLU A 88 11.22 -20.32 0.96
C GLU A 88 11.70 -20.73 2.36
N HIS A 89 12.17 -19.79 3.17
CA HIS A 89 12.58 -20.06 4.55
C HIS A 89 11.42 -20.61 5.37
N TYR A 90 10.27 -19.95 5.35
CA TYR A 90 9.11 -20.36 6.15
C TYR A 90 8.35 -21.56 5.58
N LYS A 91 8.53 -21.90 4.30
CA LYS A 91 8.08 -23.19 3.72
C LYS A 91 8.94 -24.36 4.19
N LYS A 92 10.27 -24.18 4.26
CA LYS A 92 11.20 -25.20 4.75
C LYS A 92 11.11 -25.38 6.26
N ASN A 93 10.95 -24.27 6.99
CA ASN A 93 10.87 -24.22 8.45
C ASN A 93 9.50 -23.66 8.88
N PRO A 94 8.43 -24.48 8.84
CA PRO A 94 7.11 -24.03 9.25
C PRO A 94 7.10 -23.77 10.76
N ILE A 95 6.79 -22.53 11.13
CA ILE A 95 6.77 -22.08 12.52
C ILE A 95 5.37 -21.66 12.91
N THR A 96 4.97 -22.04 14.13
CA THR A 96 3.79 -21.51 14.79
C THR A 96 4.22 -20.95 16.14
N LEU A 97 4.01 -19.65 16.35
CA LEU A 97 4.32 -19.05 17.64
C LEU A 97 3.41 -19.65 18.74
N PRO A 98 3.98 -20.03 19.90
CA PRO A 98 3.17 -20.54 21.01
C PRO A 98 2.21 -19.44 21.51
N LYS A 99 1.10 -19.85 22.14
CA LYS A 99 0.12 -18.89 22.69
C LYS A 99 0.69 -18.15 23.91
N GLU A 100 1.52 -18.82 24.69
CA GLU A 100 2.13 -18.32 25.92
C GLU A 100 3.64 -18.65 25.92
N GLY A 101 4.40 -17.91 26.73
CA GLY A 101 5.86 -18.07 26.83
C GLY A 101 6.67 -16.99 26.12
N SER A 102 7.99 -17.18 26.11
CA SER A 102 8.97 -16.27 25.50
C SER A 102 9.20 -16.63 24.03
N TYR A 103 9.18 -15.64 23.14
CA TYR A 103 9.49 -15.80 21.72
C TYR A 103 10.96 -15.51 21.40
N LYS A 104 11.79 -15.19 22.41
CA LYS A 104 13.17 -14.69 22.19
C LYS A 104 14.05 -15.69 21.44
N GLU A 105 13.93 -16.98 21.75
CA GLU A 105 14.75 -18.03 21.11
C GLU A 105 14.31 -18.25 19.66
N ILE A 106 13.00 -18.42 19.45
CA ILE A 106 12.40 -18.55 18.12
C ILE A 106 12.78 -17.35 17.23
N ALA A 107 12.75 -16.14 17.79
CA ALA A 107 13.08 -14.90 17.10
C ALA A 107 14.58 -14.72 16.81
N LYS A 108 15.46 -15.41 17.52
CA LYS A 108 16.91 -15.42 17.23
C LYS A 108 17.23 -16.33 16.06
N GLU A 109 16.53 -17.46 15.96
CA GLU A 109 16.77 -18.48 14.93
C GLU A 109 16.09 -18.16 13.60
N ASN A 110 15.12 -17.24 13.60
CA ASN A 110 14.27 -16.96 12.44
C ASN A 110 14.24 -15.50 12.03
N PRO A 111 14.06 -15.20 10.73
CA PRO A 111 13.97 -13.83 10.25
C PRO A 111 12.68 -13.18 10.72
N VAL A 112 12.79 -12.23 11.65
CA VAL A 112 11.66 -11.47 12.17
C VAL A 112 11.36 -10.28 11.26
N CYS A 113 10.12 -10.19 10.79
CA CYS A 113 9.62 -9.06 10.05
C CYS A 113 9.05 -8.00 11.00
N VAL A 114 9.17 -6.74 10.62
CA VAL A 114 8.62 -5.59 11.35
C VAL A 114 7.84 -4.68 10.42
N ALA A 115 6.74 -4.14 10.92
CA ALA A 115 5.97 -3.12 10.22
C ALA A 115 5.53 -1.99 11.15
N ASP A 116 5.64 -0.75 10.67
CA ASP A 116 5.18 0.44 11.38
C ASP A 116 4.80 1.54 10.37
N SER A 117 3.95 2.48 10.78
CA SER A 117 3.53 3.62 9.97
C SER A 117 3.96 4.93 10.61
N VAL A 118 4.56 5.83 9.83
CA VAL A 118 5.11 7.08 10.33
C VAL A 118 4.83 8.24 9.38
N ILE A 119 4.65 9.43 9.94
CA ILE A 119 4.42 10.65 9.16
C ILE A 119 5.75 11.38 8.96
N LEU A 120 6.10 11.64 7.70
CA LEU A 120 7.32 12.37 7.31
C LEU A 120 7.07 13.88 7.26
N PHE A 121 5.96 14.27 6.61
CA PHE A 121 5.50 15.66 6.57
C PHE A 121 4.04 15.72 6.99
N SER A 122 3.67 16.77 7.73
CA SER A 122 2.31 16.99 8.19
C SER A 122 1.87 18.43 7.90
N SER A 123 0.58 18.64 7.70
CA SER A 123 -0.01 19.98 7.69
C SER A 123 0.14 20.66 9.06
N SER A 124 0.31 21.98 9.06
CA SER A 124 0.26 22.77 10.30
C SER A 124 -1.12 22.70 10.95
N LEU A 125 -1.20 22.91 12.27
CA LEU A 125 -2.46 22.83 13.01
C LEU A 125 -3.52 23.81 12.47
N ARG A 126 -3.10 25.04 12.12
CA ARG A 126 -3.99 26.06 11.53
C ARG A 126 -4.57 25.59 10.21
N ALA A 127 -3.73 25.02 9.34
CA ALA A 127 -4.14 24.54 8.02
C ALA A 127 -5.00 23.27 8.07
N ASN A 128 -5.02 22.57 9.20
CA ASN A 128 -5.85 21.40 9.45
C ASN A 128 -7.05 21.68 10.36
N SER A 129 -7.47 22.95 10.49
CA SER A 129 -8.58 23.35 11.38
C SER A 129 -8.44 22.80 12.81
N PHE A 130 -7.21 22.81 13.34
CA PHE A 130 -6.87 22.33 14.69
C PHE A 130 -7.29 20.88 14.99
N ARG A 131 -7.49 20.04 13.96
CA ARG A 131 -7.71 18.60 14.14
C ARG A 131 -6.45 17.99 14.77
N SER A 132 -6.57 17.61 16.03
CA SER A 132 -5.46 17.10 16.82
C SER A 132 -5.08 15.68 16.39
N ARG A 133 -3.76 15.42 16.28
CA ARG A 133 -3.18 14.13 15.88
C ARG A 133 -3.63 12.96 16.76
N ARG A 134 -3.95 13.26 18.03
CA ARG A 134 -4.24 12.28 19.08
C ARG A 134 -5.66 11.69 19.00
N TYR A 135 -6.59 12.38 18.32
CA TYR A 135 -8.01 12.01 18.33
C TYR A 135 -8.56 11.55 16.97
N ASN A 136 -7.93 11.90 15.85
CA ASN A 136 -8.46 11.65 14.50
C ASN A 136 -7.58 10.76 13.60
N THR A 137 -6.76 9.89 14.21
CA THR A 137 -5.81 8.98 13.54
C THR A 137 -4.70 9.75 12.79
N GLY A 138 -3.52 9.16 12.60
CA GLY A 138 -2.37 9.83 11.94
C GLY A 138 -2.70 10.42 10.57
N THR A 139 -3.66 9.81 9.86
CA THR A 139 -4.20 10.25 8.57
C THR A 139 -4.75 11.65 8.54
N SER A 140 -5.33 12.14 9.64
CA SER A 140 -5.92 13.48 9.64
C SER A 140 -4.87 14.58 9.45
N SER A 141 -3.61 14.31 9.80
CA SER A 141 -2.54 15.32 9.80
C SER A 141 -1.74 15.42 8.50
N ILE A 142 -2.03 14.54 7.53
CA ILE A 142 -1.41 14.59 6.20
C ILE A 142 -2.30 15.32 5.17
N TYR A 143 -3.53 15.66 5.54
CA TYR A 143 -4.45 16.41 4.68
C TYR A 143 -4.75 17.78 5.29
N LEU A 144 -5.04 18.74 4.41
CA LEU A 144 -5.61 20.02 4.81
C LEU A 144 -7.07 19.85 5.25
N SER A 145 -7.61 20.89 5.91
CA SER A 145 -9.04 20.93 6.20
C SER A 145 -9.86 21.02 4.90
N ASN A 146 -11.13 20.60 4.94
CA ASN A 146 -11.98 20.66 3.75
C ASN A 146 -12.18 22.11 3.25
N SER A 147 -12.12 23.08 4.16
CA SER A 147 -12.22 24.52 3.84
C SER A 147 -10.95 25.08 3.20
N VAL A 148 -9.80 24.42 3.35
CA VAL A 148 -8.51 24.87 2.83
C VAL A 148 -8.10 23.95 1.68
N ARG A 149 -8.08 24.49 0.45
CA ARG A 149 -7.75 23.75 -0.78
C ARG A 149 -8.43 22.38 -0.86
N ASN A 150 -9.74 22.34 -0.59
CA ASN A 150 -10.58 21.14 -0.70
C ASN A 150 -10.02 19.90 0.03
N GLY A 151 -9.25 20.08 1.10
CA GLY A 151 -8.69 18.98 1.87
C GLY A 151 -7.62 18.16 1.15
N GLU A 152 -6.85 18.80 0.26
CA GLU A 152 -5.68 18.22 -0.44
C GLU A 152 -4.68 17.53 0.50
N GLN A 153 -4.03 16.48 0.00
CA GLN A 153 -2.92 15.84 0.70
C GLN A 153 -1.68 16.72 0.58
N MET A 154 -1.19 17.21 1.72
CA MET A 154 0.05 17.99 1.80
C MET A 154 1.15 17.27 2.54
N GLY A 155 0.78 16.34 3.42
CA GLY A 155 1.70 15.51 4.18
C GLY A 155 1.94 14.15 3.55
N ILE A 156 2.96 13.46 4.06
CA ILE A 156 3.39 12.15 3.57
C ILE A 156 3.32 11.16 4.73
N LEU A 157 2.50 10.13 4.57
CA LEU A 157 2.44 8.97 5.44
C LEU A 157 3.29 7.86 4.80
N CYS A 158 4.24 7.38 5.57
CA CYS A 158 5.18 6.33 5.20
C CYS A 158 4.79 5.05 5.94
N HIS A 159 4.71 3.94 5.22
CA HIS A 159 4.65 2.61 5.80
C HIS A 159 6.02 1.96 5.67
N THR A 160 6.61 1.64 6.82
CA THR A 160 7.91 1.02 6.94
C THR A 160 7.71 -0.46 7.18
N THR A 161 8.28 -1.27 6.31
CA THR A 161 8.23 -2.73 6.37
C THR A 161 9.63 -3.28 6.19
N GLY A 162 9.91 -4.45 6.73
CA GLY A 162 11.16 -5.13 6.44
C GLY A 162 11.54 -6.17 7.47
N VAL A 163 12.79 -6.63 7.40
CA VAL A 163 13.32 -7.67 8.28
C VAL A 163 14.30 -7.04 9.26
N VAL A 164 14.30 -7.50 10.52
CA VAL A 164 15.24 -7.03 11.54
C VAL A 164 16.68 -7.31 11.07
N GLY A 165 17.53 -6.28 11.11
CA GLY A 165 18.95 -6.38 10.72
C GLY A 165 19.24 -6.52 9.22
N LYS A 166 18.20 -6.68 8.38
CA LYS A 166 18.34 -6.86 6.91
C LYS A 166 17.53 -5.80 6.14
N TRP A 167 16.69 -6.27 5.22
CA TRP A 167 15.89 -5.50 4.28
C TRP A 167 14.97 -4.46 4.93
N THR A 168 14.79 -3.33 4.25
CA THR A 168 13.87 -2.25 4.65
C THR A 168 13.21 -1.61 3.43
N PHE A 169 11.89 -1.59 3.42
CA PHE A 169 11.07 -1.02 2.35
C PHE A 169 10.12 0.03 2.91
N TYR A 170 9.98 1.13 2.17
CA TYR A 170 9.13 2.25 2.51
C TYR A 170 8.09 2.44 1.41
N GLU A 171 6.82 2.63 1.77
CA GLU A 171 5.75 2.96 0.83
C GLU A 171 5.01 4.22 1.26
N SER A 172 4.61 5.04 0.29
CA SER A 172 3.75 6.20 0.54
C SER A 172 2.29 5.77 0.53
N LEU A 173 1.63 5.86 1.68
CA LEU A 173 0.22 5.51 1.80
C LEU A 173 -0.70 6.75 1.84
N PRO A 174 -1.89 6.68 1.22
CA PRO A 174 -2.86 7.76 1.30
C PRO A 174 -3.60 7.80 2.64
N LEU A 175 -3.79 6.64 3.28
CA LEU A 175 -4.47 6.50 4.55
C LEU A 175 -3.84 5.36 5.37
N ALA A 176 -3.69 5.56 6.68
CA ALA A 176 -3.36 4.54 7.68
C ALA A 176 -4.62 3.76 8.08
N ASN A 177 -5.36 3.23 7.11
CA ASN A 177 -6.46 2.30 7.37
C ASN A 177 -5.97 0.86 7.16
N SER A 178 -6.73 -0.11 7.68
CA SER A 178 -6.42 -1.53 7.56
C SER A 178 -6.21 -1.96 6.10
N TYR A 179 -7.05 -1.47 5.19
CA TYR A 179 -7.00 -1.82 3.77
C TYR A 179 -5.64 -1.51 3.12
N TYR A 180 -5.14 -0.28 3.23
CA TYR A 180 -3.88 0.12 2.61
C TYR A 180 -2.68 -0.51 3.30
N LEU A 181 -2.69 -0.58 4.63
CA LEU A 181 -1.61 -1.20 5.41
C LEU A 181 -1.49 -2.69 5.11
N GLN A 182 -2.61 -3.42 5.10
CA GLN A 182 -2.63 -4.85 4.79
C GLN A 182 -2.20 -5.11 3.34
N LYS A 183 -2.71 -4.34 2.37
CA LYS A 183 -2.33 -4.50 0.96
C LYS A 183 -0.83 -4.31 0.76
N ASP A 184 -0.24 -3.30 1.39
CA ASP A 184 1.19 -3.06 1.29
C ASP A 184 2.01 -4.16 1.98
N LEU A 185 1.58 -4.61 3.16
CA LEU A 185 2.22 -5.69 3.90
C LEU A 185 2.22 -7.01 3.10
N GLU A 186 1.07 -7.42 2.56
CA GLU A 186 0.93 -8.66 1.77
C GLU A 186 1.80 -8.65 0.51
N SER A 187 2.09 -7.47 -0.03
CA SER A 187 2.98 -7.32 -1.20
C SER A 187 4.46 -7.53 -0.88
N LYS A 188 4.85 -7.54 0.41
CA LYS A 188 6.24 -7.54 0.85
C LYS A 188 6.58 -8.71 1.76
N ILE A 189 5.65 -9.11 2.64
CA ILE A 189 5.90 -10.10 3.68
C ILE A 189 4.91 -11.26 3.51
N PRO A 190 5.39 -12.52 3.40
CA PRO A 190 4.53 -13.69 3.41
C PRO A 190 3.74 -13.82 4.71
N LYS A 191 2.49 -14.29 4.65
CA LYS A 191 1.62 -14.46 5.84
C LYS A 191 2.14 -15.46 6.87
N SER A 192 3.01 -16.38 6.45
CA SER A 192 3.67 -17.37 7.30
C SER A 192 4.78 -16.77 8.17
N ALA A 193 5.33 -15.61 7.79
CA ALA A 193 6.47 -15.02 8.47
C ALA A 193 6.11 -14.48 9.86
N ILE A 194 7.10 -14.51 10.77
CA ILE A 194 6.98 -13.83 12.07
C ILE A 194 6.92 -12.33 11.82
N LEU A 195 5.88 -11.68 12.32
CA LEU A 195 5.65 -10.25 12.14
C LEU A 195 5.42 -9.56 13.48
N TRP A 196 6.26 -8.58 13.79
CA TRP A 196 6.09 -7.70 14.94
C TRP A 196 5.65 -6.30 14.51
N THR A 197 4.61 -5.77 15.15
CA THR A 197 4.09 -4.44 14.84
C THR A 197 3.79 -3.63 16.10
N ASP A 198 3.48 -2.36 15.92
CA ASP A 198 2.78 -1.54 16.92
C ASP A 198 1.34 -2.09 17.14
N GLN A 199 0.67 -1.63 18.20
CA GLN A 199 -0.73 -1.88 18.54
C GLN A 199 -1.71 -1.44 17.43
N GLY A 200 -1.31 -0.53 16.53
CA GLY A 200 -2.16 -0.05 15.43
C GLY A 200 -2.57 -1.09 14.37
N TYR A 201 -2.07 -2.33 14.45
CA TYR A 201 -2.26 -3.40 13.46
C TYR A 201 -3.16 -4.55 13.94
N GLU A 202 -4.08 -4.28 14.87
CA GLU A 202 -5.05 -5.27 15.39
C GLU A 202 -5.89 -5.96 14.30
N PHE A 203 -5.99 -5.37 13.10
CA PHE A 203 -6.69 -5.96 11.95
C PHE A 203 -5.96 -7.15 11.30
N LEU A 204 -4.70 -7.43 11.63
CA LEU A 204 -3.91 -8.57 11.11
C LEU A 204 -4.18 -9.89 11.85
N TRP A 205 -5.40 -10.10 12.34
CA TRP A 205 -5.75 -11.26 13.15
C TRP A 205 -5.65 -12.61 12.41
N ASP A 206 -5.60 -12.60 11.07
CA ASP A 206 -5.41 -13.79 10.22
C ASP A 206 -3.93 -14.20 10.11
N TYR A 207 -2.99 -13.36 10.55
CA TYR A 207 -1.56 -13.68 10.58
C TYR A 207 -1.24 -14.50 11.83
N LYS A 208 -1.08 -15.82 11.65
CA LYS A 208 -0.80 -16.76 12.75
C LYS A 208 0.40 -16.36 13.62
N ASN A 209 1.43 -15.82 12.97
CA ASN A 209 2.70 -15.44 13.61
C ASN A 209 2.83 -13.92 13.85
N HIS A 210 1.72 -13.19 13.82
CA HIS A 210 1.69 -11.77 14.17
C HIS A 210 1.64 -11.57 15.68
N LYS A 211 2.46 -10.64 16.18
CA LYS A 211 2.38 -10.11 17.54
C LYS A 211 2.53 -8.60 17.51
N SER A 212 1.74 -7.91 18.32
CA SER A 212 1.82 -6.47 18.51
C SER A 212 2.40 -6.12 19.88
N VAL A 213 3.11 -5.00 19.93
CA VAL A 213 3.55 -4.40 21.18
C VAL A 213 2.38 -3.65 21.82
N ASN A 214 2.20 -3.80 23.13
CA ASN A 214 1.15 -3.09 23.87
C ASN A 214 1.68 -1.73 24.37
N HIS A 215 1.36 -0.64 23.65
CA HIS A 215 1.77 0.72 23.99
C HIS A 215 1.00 1.34 25.16
N SER A 216 -0.05 0.67 25.63
CA SER A 216 -0.90 1.11 26.73
C SER A 216 -0.46 0.54 28.08
N LYS A 217 0.47 -0.43 28.08
CA LYS A 217 1.00 -1.03 29.31
C LYS A 217 1.79 0.01 30.10
N ARG A 218 1.34 0.28 31.34
CA ARG A 218 2.03 1.14 32.29
C ARG A 218 3.20 0.40 32.94
N SER A 219 4.17 1.17 33.41
CA SER A 219 5.23 0.64 34.26
C SER A 219 4.65 -0.03 35.49
N ASN A 220 5.20 -1.19 35.85
CA ASN A 220 4.87 -1.84 37.13
C ASN A 220 5.53 -1.13 38.32
N ASP A 221 6.58 -0.33 38.11
CA ASP A 221 7.24 0.44 39.17
C ASP A 221 6.36 1.64 39.59
N PRO A 222 5.95 1.74 40.87
CA PRO A 222 5.14 2.85 41.38
C PRO A 222 5.75 4.22 41.12
N ARG A 223 7.09 4.34 41.11
CA ARG A 223 7.82 5.60 40.86
C ARG A 223 7.64 6.10 39.43
N TYR A 224 7.32 5.19 38.51
CA TYR A 224 7.18 5.46 37.08
C TYR A 224 5.79 5.10 36.55
N ASN A 225 4.75 5.17 37.39
CA ASN A 225 3.37 4.80 37.04
C ASN A 225 2.80 5.54 35.81
N MET A 226 3.33 6.71 35.47
CA MET A 226 3.01 7.50 34.26
C MET A 226 3.84 7.10 33.04
N SER A 227 4.98 6.46 33.26
CA SER A 227 5.81 5.88 32.21
C SER A 227 5.15 4.62 31.67
N ARG A 228 5.34 4.37 30.39
CA ARG A 228 4.78 3.20 29.71
C ARG A 228 5.91 2.25 29.34
N GLU A 229 5.72 0.96 29.61
CA GLU A 229 6.65 -0.11 29.20
C GLU A 229 6.40 -0.45 27.73
N ARG A 230 6.83 0.44 26.84
CA ARG A 230 6.47 0.41 25.41
C ARG A 230 7.37 -0.45 24.53
N TRP A 231 8.56 -0.83 24.99
CA TRP A 231 9.66 -1.18 24.07
C TRP A 231 9.77 -2.68 23.80
N ILE A 232 9.59 -3.51 24.83
CA ILE A 232 9.75 -4.96 24.75
C ILE A 232 8.69 -5.61 25.63
N THR A 233 7.89 -6.53 25.07
CA THR A 233 6.93 -7.29 25.88
C THR A 233 7.66 -8.33 26.74
N LYS A 234 7.00 -8.85 27.79
CA LYS A 234 7.57 -9.96 28.60
C LYS A 234 7.95 -11.16 27.71
N GLN A 235 7.21 -11.35 26.62
CA GLN A 235 7.42 -12.41 25.63
C GLN A 235 8.53 -12.09 24.60
N GLY A 236 9.16 -10.91 24.65
CA GLY A 236 10.26 -10.54 23.75
C GLY A 236 9.86 -9.91 22.41
N VAL A 237 8.60 -9.51 22.25
CA VAL A 237 8.13 -8.78 21.05
C VAL A 237 8.58 -7.33 21.13
N THR A 238 9.16 -6.80 20.05
CA THR A 238 9.70 -5.43 20.02
C THR A 238 9.34 -4.71 18.72
N SER A 239 9.14 -3.39 18.79
CA SER A 239 8.98 -2.52 17.60
C SER A 239 10.21 -1.62 17.37
N ASN A 240 11.25 -1.75 18.21
CA ASN A 240 12.45 -0.93 18.20
C ASN A 240 13.13 -0.86 16.83
N SER A 241 13.18 -1.98 16.11
CA SER A 241 13.79 -2.02 14.78
C SER A 241 13.03 -1.18 13.76
N ALA A 242 11.70 -1.15 13.82
CA ALA A 242 10.89 -0.30 12.96
C ALA A 242 11.03 1.17 13.35
N GLU A 243 11.07 1.48 14.65
CA GLU A 243 11.26 2.86 15.13
C GLU A 243 12.64 3.42 14.76
N ALA A 244 13.70 2.62 14.88
CA ALA A 244 15.03 3.01 14.44
C ALA A 244 15.07 3.31 12.92
N LYS A 245 14.44 2.46 12.11
CA LYS A 245 14.27 2.70 10.66
C LYS A 245 13.45 3.95 10.38
N ASN A 246 12.44 4.25 11.20
CA ASN A 246 11.63 5.46 11.12
C ASN A 246 12.41 6.73 11.50
N ALA A 247 13.32 6.63 12.48
CA ALA A 247 14.21 7.72 12.86
C ALA A 247 15.20 8.05 11.73
N LEU A 248 15.77 7.02 11.08
CA LEU A 248 16.67 7.18 9.94
C LEU A 248 15.99 7.90 8.77
N ILE A 249 14.84 7.40 8.31
CA ILE A 249 14.13 8.03 7.17
C ILE A 249 13.69 9.46 7.51
N LYS A 250 13.26 9.74 8.75
CA LYS A 250 12.96 11.11 9.18
C LYS A 250 14.19 12.01 9.13
N GLY A 251 15.34 11.52 9.56
CA GLY A 251 16.61 12.23 9.48
C GLY A 251 16.96 12.58 8.03
N SER A 252 16.87 11.60 7.14
CA SER A 252 17.19 11.79 5.72
C SER A 252 16.18 12.70 5.00
N PHE A 253 14.88 12.62 5.31
CA PHE A 253 13.85 13.48 4.71
C PHE A 253 13.91 14.92 5.21
N LYS A 254 14.51 15.20 6.38
CA LYS A 254 14.83 16.58 6.78
C LYS A 254 15.84 17.22 5.81
N ALA A 255 16.81 16.45 5.33
CA ALA A 255 17.81 16.94 4.38
C ALA A 255 17.20 17.26 3.00
N TYR A 256 16.19 16.51 2.57
CA TYR A 256 15.46 16.78 1.33
C TYR A 256 14.58 18.03 1.38
N GLN A 257 14.29 18.57 2.57
CA GLN A 257 13.24 19.56 2.81
C GLN A 257 11.85 19.05 2.34
N TYR A 258 10.87 19.94 2.28
CA TYR A 258 9.52 19.58 1.90
C TYR A 258 9.47 18.95 0.49
N ILE A 259 8.88 17.75 0.41
CA ILE A 259 8.61 17.04 -0.84
C ILE A 259 7.10 17.02 -1.06
N THR A 260 6.67 17.35 -2.27
CA THR A 260 5.26 17.20 -2.67
C THR A 260 4.87 15.72 -2.61
N PRO A 261 3.71 15.35 -2.04
CA PRO A 261 3.26 13.96 -1.94
C PRO A 261 3.30 13.21 -3.27
N ARG A 262 3.03 13.88 -4.38
CA ARG A 262 3.13 13.32 -5.75
C ARG A 262 4.45 12.58 -6.03
N LEU A 263 5.54 13.03 -5.42
CA LEU A 263 6.90 12.50 -5.65
C LEU A 263 7.39 11.62 -4.50
N SER A 264 6.60 11.45 -3.43
CA SER A 264 7.02 10.74 -2.20
C SER A 264 7.55 9.34 -2.49
N LYS A 265 6.86 8.58 -3.34
CA LYS A 265 7.22 7.21 -3.72
C LYS A 265 8.65 7.13 -4.27
N LEU A 266 9.01 8.00 -5.21
CA LEU A 266 10.36 8.05 -5.79
C LEU A 266 11.46 8.30 -4.75
N TYR A 267 11.22 9.17 -3.78
CA TYR A 267 12.21 9.44 -2.71
C TYR A 267 12.29 8.30 -1.70
N MET A 268 11.16 7.66 -1.39
CA MET A 268 11.10 6.49 -0.50
C MET A 268 11.79 5.28 -1.13
N ASP A 269 11.50 5.01 -2.41
CA ASP A 269 12.10 3.92 -3.16
C ASP A 269 13.61 4.08 -3.32
N GLU A 270 14.06 5.31 -3.60
CA GLU A 270 15.49 5.63 -3.61
C GLU A 270 16.13 5.32 -2.25
N PHE A 271 15.51 5.77 -1.15
CA PHE A 271 16.05 5.54 0.18
C PHE A 271 16.03 4.05 0.58
N SER A 272 14.97 3.32 0.23
CA SER A 272 14.88 1.87 0.38
C SER A 272 15.97 1.15 -0.39
N PHE A 273 16.14 1.48 -1.68
CA PHE A 273 17.17 0.88 -2.52
C PHE A 273 18.56 1.06 -1.91
N LEU A 274 18.93 2.30 -1.56
CA LEU A 274 20.24 2.60 -0.96
C LEU A 274 20.47 1.84 0.37
N SER A 275 19.42 1.65 1.18
CA SER A 275 19.48 0.84 2.39
C SER A 275 19.65 -0.66 2.12
N ASN A 276 19.12 -1.15 0.99
CA ASN A 276 19.02 -2.57 0.69
C ASN A 276 20.17 -3.10 -0.17
N VAL A 277 20.80 -2.27 -1.01
CA VAL A 277 21.91 -2.67 -1.89
C VAL A 277 23.04 -3.35 -1.13
N ARG A 278 23.32 -2.95 0.12
CA ARG A 278 24.36 -3.57 0.96
C ARG A 278 24.12 -5.05 1.29
N PHE A 279 22.86 -5.52 1.18
CA PHE A 279 22.49 -6.92 1.42
C PHE A 279 22.42 -7.74 0.13
N ALA A 280 22.52 -7.10 -1.03
CA ALA A 280 22.56 -7.75 -2.33
C ALA A 280 24.01 -7.72 -2.86
N GLU A 281 24.85 -8.65 -2.41
CA GLU A 281 26.29 -8.69 -2.69
C GLU A 281 26.60 -8.58 -4.19
N HIS A 282 26.01 -9.46 -5.01
CA HIS A 282 26.18 -9.44 -6.47
C HIS A 282 25.80 -8.10 -7.12
N LEU A 283 24.71 -7.47 -6.66
CA LEU A 283 24.28 -6.17 -7.18
C LEU A 283 25.24 -5.06 -6.73
N ARG A 284 25.72 -5.12 -5.49
CA ARG A 284 26.68 -4.17 -4.94
C ARG A 284 28.02 -4.25 -5.68
N GLU A 285 28.51 -5.45 -5.95
CA GLU A 285 29.74 -5.67 -6.73
C GLU A 285 29.62 -5.12 -8.15
N LEU A 286 28.47 -5.34 -8.79
CA LEU A 286 28.17 -4.78 -10.12
C LEU A 286 28.14 -3.25 -10.13
N LEU A 287 27.65 -2.62 -9.04
CA LEU A 287 27.48 -1.17 -8.94
C LEU A 287 28.75 -0.43 -8.47
N ILE A 288 29.62 -1.08 -7.68
CA ILE A 288 30.82 -0.45 -7.08
C ILE A 288 32.12 -0.91 -7.76
N GLY A 289 32.10 -2.05 -8.47
CA GLY A 289 33.22 -2.48 -9.31
C GLY A 289 34.11 -3.54 -8.65
N SER A 290 33.71 -4.79 -8.80
CA SER A 290 34.61 -5.94 -8.79
C SER A 290 34.16 -6.91 -9.86
N SER A 291 34.86 -6.89 -10.99
CA SER A 291 34.57 -7.61 -12.25
C SER A 291 33.30 -7.18 -12.99
N VAL A 292 33.46 -6.83 -14.27
CA VAL A 292 32.36 -6.86 -15.22
C VAL A 292 32.07 -8.35 -15.41
N CYS A 293 31.02 -8.87 -14.78
CA CYS A 293 30.56 -10.22 -15.07
C CYS A 293 30.44 -10.36 -16.59
N GLU A 294 30.90 -11.47 -17.18
CA GLU A 294 30.51 -11.83 -18.53
C GLU A 294 28.98 -11.97 -18.52
N GLY A 295 28.30 -10.87 -18.79
CA GLY A 295 26.84 -10.84 -18.79
C GLY A 295 26.37 -11.89 -19.77
N ASP A 296 25.35 -12.66 -19.37
CA ASP A 296 24.71 -13.62 -20.25
C ASP A 296 24.51 -12.95 -21.62
N LYS A 297 25.10 -13.55 -22.66
CA LYS A 297 24.98 -13.13 -24.07
C LYS A 297 23.53 -13.11 -24.57
N PHE A 298 22.57 -13.44 -23.70
CA PHE A 298 21.13 -13.46 -23.88
C PHE A 298 20.41 -12.28 -23.21
N TYR A 299 21.03 -11.12 -23.05
CA TYR A 299 20.26 -9.86 -22.92
C TYR A 299 19.59 -9.53 -24.26
N SER A 300 18.53 -10.27 -24.54
CA SER A 300 17.59 -10.03 -25.61
C SER A 300 16.76 -8.80 -25.24
N PRO A 301 16.87 -7.65 -25.93
CA PRO A 301 16.02 -6.48 -25.67
C PRO A 301 14.54 -6.71 -26.05
N TYR A 302 14.15 -7.94 -26.38
CA TYR A 302 12.87 -8.27 -26.98
C TYR A 302 11.64 -8.18 -26.05
N LEU A 303 11.76 -7.67 -24.82
CA LEU A 303 10.62 -7.62 -23.89
C LEU A 303 10.39 -6.28 -23.16
N ILE A 304 11.00 -5.18 -23.60
CA ILE A 304 10.61 -3.84 -23.10
C ILE A 304 10.21 -2.94 -24.27
N THR A 305 8.99 -3.16 -24.76
CA THR A 305 8.28 -2.22 -25.66
C THR A 305 7.71 -1.01 -24.92
N LYS A 306 7.79 -0.99 -23.58
CA LYS A 306 7.22 0.09 -22.76
C LYS A 306 8.18 1.28 -22.68
N LYS A 307 7.76 2.42 -23.22
CA LYS A 307 8.40 3.71 -22.91
C LYS A 307 8.17 4.00 -21.43
N PHE A 308 9.22 4.03 -20.62
CA PHE A 308 9.14 4.43 -19.21
C PHE A 308 8.79 5.92 -19.11
N GLN A 309 7.59 6.25 -18.64
CA GLN A 309 7.20 7.63 -18.38
C GLN A 309 7.31 7.92 -16.88
N ILE A 310 7.75 9.13 -16.53
CA ILE A 310 7.86 9.57 -15.13
C ILE A 310 6.50 9.47 -14.42
N SER A 311 5.40 9.67 -15.16
CA SER A 311 4.02 9.51 -14.66
C SER A 311 3.73 8.15 -14.05
N ASP A 312 4.42 7.09 -14.49
CA ASP A 312 4.18 5.73 -14.04
C ASP A 312 4.65 5.49 -12.59
N PHE A 313 5.55 6.34 -12.09
CA PHE A 313 6.16 6.24 -10.76
C PHE A 313 5.63 7.30 -9.78
N ILE A 314 4.67 8.09 -10.23
CA ILE A 314 4.11 9.19 -9.46
C ILE A 314 3.06 8.64 -8.52
N TYR A 315 3.17 9.03 -7.25
CA TYR A 315 2.14 8.77 -6.26
C TYR A 315 0.90 9.63 -6.55
N VAL A 316 -0.27 8.99 -6.57
CA VAL A 316 -1.56 9.65 -6.78
C VAL A 316 -2.26 9.82 -5.43
N PRO A 317 -2.41 11.05 -4.90
CA PRO A 317 -3.17 11.28 -3.69
C PRO A 317 -4.66 11.05 -3.92
N LEU A 318 -5.38 10.62 -2.89
CA LEU A 318 -6.83 10.44 -2.97
C LEU A 318 -7.55 11.78 -3.09
N THR A 319 -8.62 11.78 -3.87
CA THR A 319 -9.55 12.91 -3.93
C THR A 319 -10.38 13.03 -2.64
N LEU A 320 -10.99 14.19 -2.42
CA LEU A 320 -11.88 14.42 -1.28
C LEU A 320 -13.05 13.43 -1.28
N GLU A 321 -13.62 13.13 -2.45
CA GLU A 321 -14.73 12.20 -2.61
C GLU A 321 -14.33 10.77 -2.24
N GLU A 322 -13.24 10.27 -2.80
CA GLU A 322 -12.70 8.93 -2.50
C GLU A 322 -12.41 8.77 -1.00
N ARG A 323 -11.84 9.79 -0.38
CA ARG A 323 -11.57 9.78 1.06
C ARG A 323 -12.85 9.72 1.88
N THR A 324 -13.90 10.44 1.47
CA THR A 324 -15.18 10.45 2.18
C THR A 324 -15.88 9.09 2.05
N LYS A 325 -15.83 8.49 0.85
CA LYS A 325 -16.29 7.11 0.60
C LYS A 325 -15.54 6.08 1.46
N LEU A 326 -14.25 6.29 1.72
CA LEU A 326 -13.43 5.40 2.54
C LEU A 326 -13.55 5.64 4.05
N LYS A 327 -13.90 6.86 4.50
CA LYS A 327 -14.15 7.20 5.91
C LYS A 327 -15.53 6.77 6.39
N ASN A 328 -16.55 6.87 5.54
CA ASN A 328 -17.93 6.51 5.88
C ASN A 328 -18.14 5.00 5.71
N ARG A 329 -17.39 4.19 6.45
CA ARG A 329 -17.67 2.76 6.59
C ARG A 329 -18.42 2.52 7.90
N LYS A 330 -19.61 3.13 8.03
CA LYS A 330 -20.57 2.66 9.03
C LYS A 330 -21.31 1.50 8.40
N LEU A 331 -21.09 0.31 8.96
CA LEU A 331 -21.78 -0.93 8.58
C LEU A 331 -23.24 -0.94 9.09
N ILE A 332 -23.52 -0.08 10.07
CA ILE A 332 -24.86 0.27 10.53
C ILE A 332 -25.37 1.44 9.69
N ASN A 333 -26.55 1.27 9.11
CA ASN A 333 -27.18 2.31 8.31
C ASN A 333 -27.47 3.56 9.17
N GLN A 334 -27.26 4.75 8.62
CA GLN A 334 -27.69 5.99 9.27
C GLN A 334 -28.82 6.60 8.47
N TYR A 335 -30.03 6.54 9.00
CA TYR A 335 -31.23 7.07 8.37
C TYR A 335 -32.10 7.79 9.40
N LYS A 336 -32.91 8.74 8.95
CA LYS A 336 -34.06 9.21 9.71
C LYS A 336 -35.21 8.22 9.49
N GLU A 337 -35.99 7.89 10.51
CA GLU A 337 -37.09 6.92 10.38
C GLU A 337 -38.09 7.32 9.29
N GLU A 338 -38.28 8.64 9.10
CA GLU A 338 -39.09 9.28 8.05
C GLU A 338 -38.60 8.99 6.61
N ASP A 339 -37.31 8.72 6.42
CA ASP A 339 -36.74 8.40 5.10
C ASP A 339 -36.92 6.91 4.77
N VAL A 340 -37.01 6.06 5.79
CA VAL A 340 -37.16 4.60 5.63
C VAL A 340 -38.59 4.18 5.35
N SER A 341 -39.57 4.93 5.88
CA SER A 341 -40.99 4.70 5.59
C SER A 341 -41.38 4.93 4.12
N LYS A 342 -40.58 5.71 3.38
CA LYS A 342 -40.76 6.00 1.95
C LYS A 342 -40.24 4.91 1.02
N TYR A 343 -39.48 3.95 1.55
CA TYR A 343 -38.92 2.86 0.74
C TYR A 343 -39.87 1.67 0.65
N ASN A 344 -39.64 0.82 -0.36
CA ASN A 344 -40.37 -0.45 -0.49
C ASN A 344 -40.19 -1.32 0.78
N LYS A 345 -41.21 -2.10 1.11
CA LYS A 345 -41.24 -3.01 2.27
C LYS A 345 -39.99 -3.90 2.32
N ASP A 346 -39.60 -4.46 1.18
CA ASP A 346 -38.44 -5.37 1.06
C ASP A 346 -37.10 -4.66 1.25
N TYR A 347 -37.01 -3.40 0.84
CA TYR A 347 -35.81 -2.58 1.04
C TYR A 347 -35.68 -2.15 2.50
N ARG A 348 -36.81 -1.80 3.14
CA ARG A 348 -36.89 -1.47 4.56
C ARG A 348 -36.53 -2.67 5.44
N SER A 349 -37.07 -3.86 5.15
CA SER A 349 -36.75 -5.07 5.91
C SER A 349 -35.27 -5.40 5.81
N ALA A 350 -34.67 -5.27 4.63
CA ALA A 350 -33.25 -5.57 4.45
C ALA A 350 -32.32 -4.60 5.19
N ILE A 351 -32.68 -3.30 5.27
CA ILE A 351 -31.95 -2.31 6.10
C ILE A 351 -31.99 -2.71 7.58
N LEU A 352 -33.18 -3.06 8.10
CA LEU A 352 -33.36 -3.47 9.50
C LEU A 352 -32.62 -4.78 9.81
N GLN A 353 -32.63 -5.73 8.87
CA GLN A 353 -31.92 -6.99 8.99
C GLN A 353 -30.40 -6.80 8.99
N ASN A 354 -29.87 -5.92 8.15
CA ASN A 354 -28.43 -5.58 8.18
C ASN A 354 -28.05 -4.92 9.51
N ASP A 355 -28.84 -3.97 10.00
CA ASP A 355 -28.58 -3.33 11.29
C ASP A 355 -28.67 -4.31 12.46
N TYR A 356 -29.59 -5.28 12.41
CA TYR A 356 -29.67 -6.38 13.38
C TYR A 356 -28.42 -7.27 13.30
N TYR A 357 -28.03 -7.69 12.10
CA TYR A 357 -26.84 -8.52 11.89
C TYR A 357 -25.58 -7.91 12.53
N TRP A 358 -25.28 -6.65 12.23
CA TRP A 358 -24.08 -5.97 12.75
C TRP A 358 -24.16 -5.62 14.25
N LYS A 359 -25.36 -5.56 14.85
CA LYS A 359 -25.53 -5.32 16.28
C LYS A 359 -25.39 -6.58 17.13
N PHE A 360 -25.80 -7.74 16.60
CA PHE A 360 -25.98 -8.95 17.41
C PHE A 360 -25.07 -10.13 17.03
N PHE A 361 -24.50 -10.16 15.82
CA PHE A 361 -23.64 -11.26 15.37
C PHE A 361 -22.15 -10.90 15.43
N ASN A 362 -21.34 -11.82 15.94
CA ASN A 362 -19.88 -11.65 16.11
C ASN A 362 -19.08 -12.85 15.55
N GLU A 363 -19.45 -13.32 14.36
CA GLU A 363 -18.71 -14.36 13.63
C GLU A 363 -17.70 -13.72 12.67
N LYS A 364 -16.42 -13.71 13.06
CA LYS A 364 -15.35 -12.99 12.34
C LYS A 364 -15.23 -13.34 10.85
N ASP A 365 -15.31 -14.62 10.50
CA ASP A 365 -15.16 -15.08 9.11
C ASP A 365 -16.35 -14.67 8.24
N ARG A 366 -17.56 -14.71 8.80
CA ARG A 366 -18.77 -14.25 8.12
C ARG A 366 -18.74 -12.74 7.93
N MET A 367 -18.39 -11.98 8.97
CA MET A 367 -18.26 -10.52 8.90
C MET A 367 -17.23 -10.09 7.84
N LYS A 368 -16.12 -10.82 7.70
CA LYS A 368 -15.10 -10.57 6.67
C LYS A 368 -15.68 -10.70 5.26
N ASN A 369 -16.38 -11.79 4.99
CA ASN A 369 -17.02 -12.03 3.71
C ASN A 369 -18.05 -10.93 3.41
N GLU A 370 -18.89 -10.59 4.38
CA GLU A 370 -19.93 -9.56 4.25
C GLU A 370 -19.32 -8.17 3.92
N ILE A 371 -18.21 -7.81 4.55
CA ILE A 371 -17.46 -6.57 4.24
C ILE A 371 -16.94 -6.57 2.79
N GLU A 372 -16.41 -7.70 2.32
CA GLU A 372 -15.85 -7.82 0.98
C GLU A 372 -16.94 -7.71 -0.10
N TYR A 373 -18.07 -8.39 0.09
CA TYR A 373 -19.22 -8.28 -0.80
C TYR A 373 -19.83 -6.87 -0.82
N ASN A 374 -19.94 -6.20 0.34
CA ASN A 374 -20.36 -4.81 0.42
C ASN A 374 -19.41 -3.88 -0.35
N HIS A 375 -18.11 -4.14 -0.31
CA HIS A 375 -17.15 -3.40 -1.12
C HIS A 375 -17.33 -3.60 -2.61
N ARG A 376 -17.60 -4.83 -3.05
CA ARG A 376 -17.86 -5.15 -4.47
C ARG A 376 -19.17 -4.49 -4.93
N ALA A 377 -20.24 -4.60 -4.14
CA ALA A 377 -21.53 -3.96 -4.40
C ALA A 377 -21.41 -2.43 -4.49
N PHE A 378 -20.61 -1.83 -3.60
CA PHE A 378 -20.32 -0.40 -3.64
C PHE A 378 -19.59 0.02 -4.92
N ARG A 379 -18.57 -0.74 -5.35
CA ARG A 379 -17.86 -0.46 -6.60
C ARG A 379 -18.80 -0.53 -7.79
N ILE A 380 -19.58 -1.62 -7.88
CA ILE A 380 -20.57 -1.83 -8.93
C ILE A 380 -21.52 -0.62 -9.05
N TYR A 381 -22.12 -0.18 -7.95
CA TYR A 381 -23.09 0.92 -7.99
C TYR A 381 -22.46 2.26 -8.43
N ASN A 382 -21.25 2.58 -7.97
CA ASN A 382 -20.60 3.85 -8.32
C ASN A 382 -20.18 3.91 -9.80
N THR A 383 -19.96 2.76 -10.43
CA THR A 383 -19.59 2.68 -11.84
C THR A 383 -20.80 2.77 -12.77
N ILE A 384 -22.00 2.47 -12.27
CA ILE A 384 -23.22 2.46 -13.08
C ILE A 384 -23.94 3.80 -13.04
N GLU A 385 -24.42 4.25 -14.20
CA GLU A 385 -25.39 5.34 -14.28
C GLU A 385 -26.78 4.87 -13.84
N THR A 386 -27.35 5.48 -12.80
CA THR A 386 -28.69 5.12 -12.31
C THR A 386 -29.74 5.24 -13.42
N ARG A 387 -30.72 4.34 -13.45
CA ARG A 387 -31.81 4.26 -14.45
C ARG A 387 -31.38 3.93 -15.89
N LYS A 388 -30.13 3.58 -16.15
CA LYS A 388 -29.66 3.05 -17.45
C LYS A 388 -29.51 1.53 -17.40
N TRP A 389 -29.70 0.88 -18.55
CA TRP A 389 -29.49 -0.56 -18.69
C TRP A 389 -28.00 -0.86 -18.90
N CYS A 390 -27.47 -1.75 -18.06
CA CYS A 390 -26.08 -2.20 -18.08
C CYS A 390 -26.01 -3.71 -18.29
N ASP A 391 -24.92 -4.18 -18.87
CA ASP A 391 -24.63 -5.61 -19.08
C ASP A 391 -23.61 -6.10 -18.04
N VAL A 392 -23.91 -7.23 -17.41
CA VAL A 392 -23.05 -7.85 -16.39
C VAL A 392 -21.67 -8.20 -16.96
N ASP A 393 -21.61 -8.66 -18.22
CA ASP A 393 -20.35 -9.10 -18.84
C ASP A 393 -19.40 -7.94 -19.15
N SER A 394 -19.95 -6.78 -19.47
CA SER A 394 -19.16 -5.56 -19.68
C SER A 394 -18.67 -5.00 -18.35
N LEU A 395 -19.54 -4.98 -17.35
CA LEU A 395 -19.21 -4.47 -16.01
C LEU A 395 -18.17 -5.36 -15.29
N SER A 396 -18.28 -6.68 -15.42
CA SER A 396 -17.30 -7.64 -14.87
C SER A 396 -15.91 -7.43 -15.46
N ARG A 397 -15.81 -7.15 -16.77
CA ARG A 397 -14.54 -6.83 -17.44
C ARG A 397 -13.98 -5.47 -17.02
N GLU A 398 -14.83 -4.46 -16.89
CA GLU A 398 -14.41 -3.12 -16.48
C GLU A 398 -13.90 -3.07 -15.03
N LEU A 399 -14.52 -3.85 -14.13
CA LEU A 399 -14.18 -3.86 -12.71
C LEU A 399 -13.21 -4.97 -12.29
N GLU A 400 -12.79 -5.83 -13.21
CA GLU A 400 -11.97 -7.03 -12.93
C GLU A 400 -12.58 -7.92 -11.82
N LEU A 401 -13.92 -8.07 -11.82
CA LEU A 401 -14.66 -8.88 -10.86
C LEU A 401 -15.21 -10.16 -11.50
N ASP A 402 -15.34 -11.24 -10.72
CA ASP A 402 -15.93 -12.49 -11.22
C ASP A 402 -17.41 -12.29 -11.60
N LYS A 403 -17.78 -12.75 -12.80
CA LYS A 403 -19.14 -12.66 -13.34
C LYS A 403 -20.18 -13.24 -12.37
N ARG A 404 -19.84 -14.34 -11.68
CA ARG A 404 -20.76 -15.00 -10.73
C ARG A 404 -21.09 -14.08 -9.56
N GLU A 405 -20.09 -13.38 -9.04
CA GLU A 405 -20.25 -12.45 -7.91
C GLU A 405 -21.06 -11.22 -8.31
N VAL A 406 -20.77 -10.64 -9.47
CA VAL A 406 -21.53 -9.50 -10.01
C VAL A 406 -22.99 -9.89 -10.24
N SER A 407 -23.23 -11.05 -10.86
CA SER A 407 -24.58 -11.58 -11.09
C SER A 407 -25.34 -11.82 -9.78
N PHE A 408 -24.66 -12.34 -8.76
CA PHE A 408 -25.23 -12.62 -7.45
C PHE A 408 -25.65 -11.33 -6.73
N ILE A 409 -24.79 -10.31 -6.72
CA ILE A 409 -25.10 -8.99 -6.12
C ILE A 409 -26.32 -8.36 -6.79
N ILE A 410 -26.37 -8.40 -8.12
CA ILE A 410 -27.47 -7.80 -8.89
C ILE A 410 -28.80 -8.53 -8.63
N ARG A 411 -28.78 -9.86 -8.56
CA ARG A 411 -29.97 -10.66 -8.20
C ARG A 411 -30.49 -10.31 -6.82
N LYS A 412 -29.59 -10.16 -5.84
CA LYS A 412 -29.96 -9.68 -4.50
C LYS A 412 -30.56 -8.28 -4.55
N TRP A 413 -29.98 -7.35 -5.30
CA TRP A 413 -30.60 -6.04 -5.49
C TRP A 413 -31.99 -6.11 -6.14
N SER A 414 -32.25 -7.09 -6.99
CA SER A 414 -33.59 -7.32 -7.54
C SER A 414 -34.58 -7.87 -6.50
N GLU A 415 -34.15 -8.77 -5.61
CA GLU A 415 -34.98 -9.26 -4.50
C GLU A 415 -35.44 -8.11 -3.58
N TYR A 416 -34.57 -7.12 -3.37
CA TYR A 416 -34.88 -5.94 -2.55
C TYR A 416 -35.57 -4.80 -3.33
N GLY A 417 -35.90 -5.02 -4.62
CA GLY A 417 -36.59 -4.04 -5.47
C GLY A 417 -35.75 -2.86 -5.94
N ILE A 418 -34.42 -2.94 -5.80
CA ILE A 418 -33.42 -1.91 -6.15
C ILE A 418 -33.05 -2.00 -7.63
N ALA A 419 -32.94 -3.21 -8.15
CA ALA A 419 -32.57 -3.48 -9.53
C ALA A 419 -33.70 -4.18 -10.29
N GLU A 420 -33.83 -3.88 -11.57
CA GLU A 420 -34.65 -4.62 -12.53
C GLU A 420 -33.71 -5.47 -13.37
N ILE A 421 -34.02 -6.75 -13.56
CA ILE A 421 -33.19 -7.70 -14.32
C ILE A 421 -33.96 -8.22 -15.52
N ILE A 422 -33.26 -8.28 -16.66
CA ILE A 422 -33.71 -8.97 -17.87
C ILE A 422 -32.68 -10.03 -18.21
N GLU A 423 -33.11 -11.30 -18.18
CA GLU A 423 -32.29 -12.42 -18.63
C GLU A 423 -32.70 -12.82 -20.06
N ARG A 424 -31.73 -12.84 -20.99
CA ARG A 424 -31.93 -13.32 -22.36
C ARG A 424 -31.06 -14.53 -22.61
N LYS A 425 -31.64 -15.58 -23.22
CA LYS A 425 -30.90 -16.70 -23.78
C LYS A 425 -30.54 -16.38 -25.22
N GLU A 426 -29.26 -16.16 -25.49
CA GLU A 426 -28.71 -16.14 -26.85
C GLU A 426 -28.15 -17.53 -27.19
N ARG A 427 -27.95 -17.81 -28.49
CA ARG A 427 -27.63 -19.16 -29.04
C ARG A 427 -26.58 -19.96 -28.25
N TYR A 428 -25.61 -19.30 -27.62
CA TYR A 428 -24.55 -19.94 -26.84
C TYR A 428 -24.27 -19.30 -25.47
N ARG A 429 -25.07 -18.30 -25.04
CA ARG A 429 -24.79 -17.57 -23.80
C ARG A 429 -26.04 -17.01 -23.14
N LYS A 430 -26.00 -16.93 -21.80
CA LYS A 430 -26.97 -16.16 -21.01
C LYS A 430 -26.43 -14.74 -20.83
N VAL A 431 -27.18 -13.77 -21.32
CA VAL A 431 -26.90 -12.34 -21.15
C VAL A 431 -27.83 -11.80 -20.07
N ILE A 432 -27.24 -11.22 -19.02
CA ILE A 432 -27.97 -10.61 -17.92
C ILE A 432 -27.82 -9.10 -18.08
N LYS A 433 -28.93 -8.42 -18.37
CA LYS A 433 -29.00 -6.96 -18.35
C LYS A 433 -29.73 -6.52 -17.11
N PHE A 434 -29.32 -5.41 -16.53
CA PHE A 434 -29.93 -4.90 -15.33
C PHE A 434 -29.97 -3.37 -15.32
N LYS A 435 -30.91 -2.82 -14.57
CA LYS A 435 -31.10 -1.38 -14.38
C LYS A 435 -31.29 -1.10 -12.90
N VAL A 436 -30.52 -0.16 -12.36
CA VAL A 436 -30.52 0.16 -10.93
C VAL A 436 -31.32 1.44 -10.66
N LYS A 437 -32.23 1.41 -9.68
CA LYS A 437 -32.98 2.57 -9.20
C LYS A 437 -32.08 3.48 -8.35
N ASN A 438 -32.39 4.77 -8.32
CA ASN A 438 -31.65 5.72 -7.50
C ASN A 438 -32.06 5.56 -6.03
N VAL A 439 -31.24 4.87 -5.24
CA VAL A 439 -31.45 4.60 -3.81
C VAL A 439 -30.20 4.94 -3.00
N LYS A 440 -30.36 5.29 -1.73
CA LYS A 440 -29.26 5.83 -0.91
C LYS A 440 -28.36 4.77 -0.23
N LEU A 441 -28.83 3.54 -0.03
CA LEU A 441 -28.18 2.53 0.83
C LEU A 441 -27.88 1.20 0.10
N TYR A 442 -27.60 1.26 -1.20
CA TYR A 442 -27.36 0.11 -2.10
C TYR A 442 -26.22 -0.84 -1.68
N TYR A 443 -25.27 -0.37 -0.87
CA TYR A 443 -24.08 -1.14 -0.46
C TYR A 443 -24.23 -1.84 0.90
N LEU A 444 -25.37 -1.69 1.59
CA LEU A 444 -25.61 -2.17 2.96
C LEU A 444 -26.64 -3.30 3.02
N ILE A 445 -26.84 -4.00 1.91
CA ILE A 445 -27.96 -4.93 1.71
C ILE A 445 -27.40 -6.29 1.35
N TYR A 446 -26.43 -6.68 2.14
CA TYR A 446 -25.83 -7.99 2.10
C TYR A 446 -25.84 -8.50 3.53
N SER A 447 -26.72 -9.46 3.75
CA SER A 447 -26.59 -10.47 4.78
C SER A 447 -27.24 -11.71 4.20
N ASN A 448 -26.43 -12.71 3.82
CA ASN A 448 -26.99 -13.99 3.42
C ASN A 448 -27.39 -14.73 4.70
N ILE A 449 -28.48 -14.29 5.33
CA ILE A 449 -29.14 -15.05 6.38
C ILE A 449 -29.97 -16.07 5.62
N LYS A 450 -29.44 -17.28 5.46
CA LYS A 450 -30.34 -18.42 5.33
C LYS A 450 -31.18 -18.38 6.60
N GLU A 451 -32.47 -18.12 6.48
CA GLU A 451 -33.41 -18.48 7.53
C GLU A 451 -33.13 -19.95 7.83
N GLY A 452 -32.57 -20.22 9.00
CA GLY A 452 -32.45 -21.58 9.48
C GLY A 452 -33.86 -22.10 9.68
N ASN A 453 -34.19 -23.13 8.93
CA ASN A 453 -35.05 -24.19 9.48
C ASN A 453 -34.31 -24.88 10.62
#